data_AF-A0A166HFB9-F1
#
_entry.id   AF-A0A166HFB9-F1
#
_cell.length_a   1.000
_cell.length_b   1.000
_cell.length_c   1.000
_cell.angle_alpha   90.00
_cell.angle_beta   90.00
_cell.angle_gamma   90.00
#
_symmetry.space_group_name_H-M   'P 1'
#
loop_
_entity.id
_entity.type
_entity.pdbx_description
1 polymer ?
#
loop_
_entity_poly.entity_id
_entity_poly.type
_entity_poly.pdbx_seq_one_letter_code
_entity_poly.pdbx_strand_id
1 'polypeptide(L)'
;MLIYYAAVNQDTGQVTGVPQDSAGDGLHICLVPETSKEYFLRWPTVFAVKDDAGHLQGAPWCPDLSIDYLRNTIDQQAVKLDASTAMVDNLKTQLTSQTKLTNSAIMELSMYVTVPAANTGTADQAATTTTPNISTAATTPTDDTADTNTTDTTNGGAN
;
A
#
# COMPACT_ATOMS: atom_id res chain seq x y z
N MET A 1 25.79 -12.04 -17.20
CA MET A 1 24.93 -12.06 -18.40
C MET A 1 24.60 -13.51 -18.68
N LEU A 2 23.33 -13.84 -18.82
CA LEU A 2 22.85 -15.19 -19.10
C LEU A 2 22.65 -15.35 -20.61
N ILE A 3 22.85 -16.55 -21.12
CA ILE A 3 22.68 -16.89 -22.52
C ILE A 3 21.49 -17.82 -22.64
N TYR A 4 20.53 -17.42 -23.46
CA TYR A 4 19.40 -18.24 -23.85
C TYR A 4 19.38 -18.38 -25.38
N TYR A 5 18.64 -19.38 -25.86
CA TYR A 5 18.44 -19.64 -27.28
C TYR A 5 16.94 -19.64 -27.56
N ALA A 6 16.48 -18.85 -28.52
CA ALA A 6 15.06 -18.80 -28.86
C ALA A 6 14.86 -18.72 -30.38
N ALA A 7 13.72 -19.24 -30.83
CA ALA A 7 13.27 -19.03 -32.20
C ALA A 7 12.91 -17.55 -32.38
N VAL A 8 13.29 -16.97 -33.50
CA VAL A 8 12.98 -15.57 -33.84
C VAL A 8 12.33 -15.48 -35.21
N ASN A 9 11.50 -14.47 -35.41
CA ASN A 9 11.05 -14.05 -36.72
C ASN A 9 12.25 -13.43 -37.47
N GLN A 10 12.59 -13.95 -38.65
CA GLN A 10 13.78 -13.50 -39.39
C GLN A 10 13.66 -12.08 -39.93
N ASP A 11 12.45 -11.58 -40.18
CA ASP A 11 12.22 -10.24 -40.72
C ASP A 11 12.34 -9.17 -39.62
N THR A 12 11.93 -9.50 -38.40
CA THR A 12 11.80 -8.54 -37.29
C THR A 12 12.75 -8.77 -36.13
N GLY A 13 13.41 -9.93 -36.08
CA GLY A 13 14.20 -10.39 -34.94
C GLY A 13 13.36 -10.72 -33.70
N GLN A 14 12.02 -10.63 -33.78
CA GLN A 14 11.15 -10.83 -32.64
C GLN A 14 11.21 -12.28 -32.16
N VAL A 15 11.35 -12.50 -30.85
CA VAL A 15 11.30 -13.84 -30.28
C VAL A 15 9.90 -14.41 -30.44
N THR A 16 9.79 -15.62 -30.98
CA THR A 16 8.52 -16.31 -31.24
C THR A 16 8.37 -17.60 -30.46
N GLY A 17 9.48 -18.16 -29.96
CA GLY A 17 9.51 -19.42 -29.23
C GLY A 17 9.76 -19.27 -27.73
N VAL A 18 9.72 -20.41 -27.04
CA VAL A 18 10.15 -20.51 -25.64
C VAL A 18 11.69 -20.51 -25.60
N PRO A 19 12.32 -19.64 -24.80
CA PRO A 19 13.77 -19.65 -24.62
C PRO A 19 14.27 -20.96 -24.01
N GLN A 20 15.45 -21.41 -24.47
CA GLN A 20 16.10 -22.65 -24.06
C GLN A 20 17.52 -22.37 -23.53
N ASP A 21 18.00 -23.21 -22.62
CA ASP A 21 19.34 -23.10 -22.03
C ASP A 21 20.45 -23.69 -22.93
N SER A 22 20.09 -24.29 -24.07
CA SER A 22 21.01 -24.97 -24.98
C SER A 22 20.76 -24.56 -26.43
N ALA A 23 21.84 -24.48 -27.22
CA ALA A 23 21.76 -24.23 -28.64
C ALA A 23 20.99 -25.35 -29.36
N GLY A 24 20.26 -24.98 -30.41
CA GLY A 24 19.47 -25.88 -31.22
C GLY A 24 19.34 -25.34 -32.63
N ASP A 25 18.87 -26.19 -33.55
CA ASP A 25 18.72 -25.81 -34.95
C ASP A 25 17.67 -24.69 -35.10
N GLY A 26 18.03 -23.65 -35.87
CA GLY A 26 17.19 -22.46 -36.07
C GLY A 26 16.98 -21.55 -34.84
N LEU A 27 17.72 -21.75 -33.74
CA LEU A 27 17.65 -20.88 -32.56
C LEU A 27 18.72 -19.78 -32.60
N HIS A 28 18.33 -18.58 -32.18
CA HIS A 28 19.22 -17.43 -32.08
C HIS A 28 19.62 -17.15 -30.64
N ILE A 29 20.84 -16.65 -30.47
CA ILE A 29 21.38 -16.26 -29.16
C ILE A 29 20.58 -15.05 -28.63
N CYS A 30 20.23 -15.13 -27.35
CA CYS A 30 19.57 -14.09 -26.59
C CYS A 30 20.42 -13.80 -25.35
N LEU A 31 21.03 -12.61 -25.30
CA LEU A 31 21.81 -12.14 -24.17
C LEU A 31 20.88 -11.44 -23.18
N VAL A 32 20.70 -12.07 -22.02
CA VAL A 32 19.76 -11.63 -20.99
C VAL A 32 20.54 -11.19 -19.74
N PRO A 33 20.38 -9.95 -19.26
CA PRO A 33 20.90 -9.56 -17.96
C PRO A 33 20.33 -10.47 -16.84
N GLU A 34 21.15 -10.87 -15.86
CA GLU A 34 20.70 -11.75 -14.75
C GLU A 34 19.47 -11.20 -14.03
N THR A 35 19.42 -9.88 -13.87
CA THR A 35 18.31 -9.15 -13.22
C THR A 35 16.99 -9.24 -13.98
N SER A 36 17.04 -9.54 -15.27
CA SER A 36 15.90 -9.51 -16.18
C SER A 36 15.50 -10.90 -16.68
N LYS A 37 16.19 -11.94 -16.17
CA LYS A 37 15.95 -13.35 -16.47
C LYS A 37 14.47 -13.73 -16.33
N GLU A 38 13.89 -13.49 -15.16
CA GLU A 38 12.52 -13.92 -14.85
C GLU A 38 11.49 -13.21 -15.73
N TYR A 39 11.75 -11.96 -16.11
CA TYR A 39 10.88 -11.20 -16.99
C TYR A 39 10.96 -11.70 -18.43
N PHE A 40 12.17 -11.91 -18.94
CA PHE A 40 12.41 -12.46 -20.28
C PHE A 40 11.80 -13.86 -20.43
N LEU A 41 11.99 -14.75 -19.45
CA LEU A 41 11.43 -16.11 -19.50
C LEU A 41 9.91 -16.13 -19.44
N ARG A 42 9.30 -15.15 -18.76
CA ARG A 42 7.83 -15.07 -18.62
C ARG A 42 7.15 -14.44 -19.83
N TRP A 43 7.80 -13.48 -20.49
CA TRP A 43 7.25 -12.77 -21.66
C TRP A 43 8.29 -12.64 -22.78
N PRO A 44 8.79 -13.75 -23.34
CA PRO A 44 9.87 -13.71 -24.33
C PRO A 44 9.46 -12.98 -25.60
N THR A 45 8.20 -13.09 -26.01
CA THR A 45 7.67 -12.54 -27.28
C THR A 45 7.58 -11.02 -27.32
N VAL A 46 7.84 -10.35 -26.20
CA VAL A 46 7.90 -8.88 -26.09
C VAL A 46 9.25 -8.33 -26.55
N PHE A 47 10.23 -9.21 -26.73
CA PHE A 47 11.61 -8.87 -27.07
C PHE A 47 11.95 -9.22 -28.51
N ALA A 48 12.85 -8.44 -29.09
CA ALA A 48 13.50 -8.72 -30.37
C ALA A 48 15.01 -8.75 -30.20
N VAL A 49 15.67 -9.65 -30.92
CA VAL A 49 17.13 -9.67 -31.04
C VAL A 49 17.54 -8.55 -32.00
N LYS A 50 18.37 -7.63 -31.50
CA LYS A 50 18.74 -6.38 -32.19
C LYS A 50 19.98 -6.53 -33.06
N ASP A 51 20.86 -7.48 -32.74
CA ASP A 51 22.12 -7.70 -33.43
C ASP A 51 22.53 -9.17 -33.39
N ASP A 52 23.52 -9.52 -34.23
CA ASP A 52 24.06 -10.87 -34.32
C ASP A 52 24.75 -11.34 -33.03
N ALA A 53 25.09 -10.42 -32.13
CA ALA A 53 25.62 -10.75 -30.81
C ALA A 53 24.52 -11.27 -29.87
N GLY A 54 23.24 -11.05 -30.19
CA GLY A 54 22.12 -11.53 -29.42
C GLY A 54 21.57 -10.53 -28.41
N HIS A 55 21.92 -9.24 -28.49
CA HIS A 55 21.38 -8.24 -27.58
C HIS A 55 19.88 -8.07 -27.78
N LEU A 56 19.13 -8.02 -26.68
CA LEU A 56 17.68 -7.91 -26.71
C LEU A 56 17.22 -6.47 -26.61
N GLN A 57 16.18 -6.14 -27.37
CA GLN A 57 15.44 -4.90 -27.29
C GLN A 57 13.96 -5.20 -26.98
N GLY A 58 13.45 -4.66 -25.89
CA GLY A 58 12.02 -4.73 -25.56
C GLY A 58 11.19 -3.78 -26.41
N ALA A 59 9.89 -4.07 -26.51
CA ALA A 59 8.93 -3.13 -27.07
C ALA A 59 8.94 -1.77 -26.32
N PRO A 60 8.48 -0.66 -26.92
CA PRO A 60 8.54 0.67 -26.29
C PRO A 60 7.79 0.81 -24.95
N TRP A 61 6.78 -0.04 -24.74
CA TRP A 61 5.99 -0.12 -23.51
C TRP A 61 6.54 -1.15 -22.50
N CYS A 62 7.58 -1.89 -22.89
CA CYS A 62 8.24 -2.84 -22.03
C CYS A 62 9.18 -2.06 -21.10
N PRO A 63 9.18 -2.36 -19.78
CA PRO A 63 10.19 -1.83 -18.90
C PRO A 63 11.58 -2.16 -19.43
N ASP A 64 12.50 -1.20 -19.30
CA ASP A 64 13.87 -1.39 -19.76
C ASP A 64 14.46 -2.65 -19.10
N LEU A 65 15.10 -3.50 -19.91
CA LEU A 65 15.86 -4.65 -19.43
C LEU A 65 17.09 -4.21 -18.63
N SER A 66 17.49 -2.94 -18.75
CA SER A 66 18.48 -2.32 -17.90
C SER A 66 17.97 -2.22 -16.46
N ILE A 67 18.89 -2.52 -15.55
CA ILE A 67 18.75 -2.75 -14.11
C ILE A 67 17.93 -1.68 -13.35
N ASP A 68 17.81 -0.48 -13.90
CA ASP A 68 17.29 0.69 -13.18
C ASP A 68 15.79 0.62 -12.94
N TYR A 69 15.00 0.05 -13.85
CA TYR A 69 13.56 0.00 -13.68
C TYR A 69 13.14 -0.99 -12.58
N LEU A 70 13.73 -2.19 -12.56
CA LEU A 70 13.43 -3.20 -11.54
C LEU A 70 14.01 -2.82 -10.18
N ARG A 71 15.22 -2.24 -10.12
CA ARG A 71 15.75 -1.68 -8.87
C ARG A 71 14.88 -0.56 -8.32
N ASN A 72 14.49 0.40 -9.15
CA ASN A 72 13.59 1.48 -8.74
C ASN A 72 12.24 0.93 -8.24
N THR A 73 11.71 -0.11 -8.90
CA THR A 73 10.46 -0.75 -8.44
C THR A 73 10.64 -1.44 -7.09
N ILE A 74 11.75 -2.16 -6.87
CA ILE A 74 12.07 -2.82 -5.60
C ILE A 74 12.29 -1.78 -4.50
N ASP A 75 13.02 -0.71 -4.77
CA ASP A 75 13.28 0.38 -3.82
C ASP A 75 11.98 1.09 -3.43
N GLN A 76 11.09 1.36 -4.40
CA GLN A 76 9.76 1.90 -4.12
C GLN A 76 8.90 0.94 -3.29
N GLN A 77 9.01 -0.37 -3.52
CA GLN A 77 8.30 -1.38 -2.72
C GLN A 77 8.85 -1.45 -1.28
N ALA A 78 10.17 -1.34 -1.10
CA ALA A 78 10.80 -1.30 0.22
C ALA A 78 10.32 -0.08 1.03
N VAL A 79 10.30 1.11 0.41
CA VAL A 79 9.78 2.34 1.04
C VAL A 79 8.31 2.19 1.46
N LYS A 80 7.47 1.58 0.61
CA LYS A 80 6.06 1.32 0.94
C LYS A 80 5.92 0.34 2.11
N LEU A 81 6.77 -0.67 2.18
CA LEU A 81 6.77 -1.65 3.27
C LEU A 81 7.18 -1.03 4.61
N ASP A 82 8.20 -0.17 4.61
CA ASP A 82 8.65 0.54 5.81
C ASP A 82 7.56 1.47 6.35
N ALA A 83 6.91 2.23 5.46
CA ALA A 83 5.78 3.09 5.83
C ALA A 83 4.60 2.27 6.41
N SER A 84 4.29 1.12 5.82
CA SER A 84 3.24 0.23 6.34
C SER A 84 3.58 -0.33 7.72
N THR A 85 4.85 -0.71 7.94
CA THR A 85 5.32 -1.23 9.23
C THR A 85 5.17 -0.16 10.32
N ALA A 86 5.58 1.08 10.02
CA ALA A 86 5.42 2.20 10.94
C ALA A 86 3.95 2.49 11.28
N MET A 87 3.04 2.35 10.29
CA MET A 87 1.60 2.52 10.52
C MET A 87 1.03 1.43 11.44
N VAL A 88 1.45 0.18 11.29
CA VAL A 88 1.04 -0.93 12.15
C VAL A 88 1.51 -0.72 13.60
N ASP A 89 2.75 -0.27 13.79
CA ASP A 89 3.29 0.02 15.11
C ASP A 89 2.57 1.18 15.81
N ASN A 90 2.20 2.21 15.04
CA ASN A 90 1.39 3.31 15.54
C ASN A 90 0.00 2.83 15.99
N LEU A 91 -0.69 2.05 15.16
CA LEU A 91 -2.00 1.47 15.49
C LEU A 91 -1.93 0.58 16.74
N LYS A 92 -0.89 -0.25 16.86
CA LYS A 92 -0.66 -1.08 18.06
C LYS A 92 -0.48 -0.24 19.32
N THR A 93 0.24 0.88 19.21
CA THR A 93 0.46 1.82 20.32
C THR A 93 -0.84 2.53 20.72
N GLN A 94 -1.63 2.98 19.75
CA GLN A 94 -2.94 3.59 20.00
C GLN A 94 -3.89 2.59 20.68
N LEU A 95 -3.98 1.36 20.17
CA LEU A 95 -4.82 0.33 20.76
C LEU A 95 -4.41 0.03 22.21
N THR A 96 -3.11 -0.12 22.47
CA THR A 96 -2.60 -0.35 23.83
C THR A 96 -2.95 0.80 24.76
N SER A 97 -2.85 2.04 24.28
CA SER A 97 -3.19 3.24 25.05
C SER A 97 -4.69 3.31 25.33
N GLN A 98 -5.52 2.99 24.34
CA GLN A 98 -6.96 2.95 24.49
C GLN A 98 -7.41 1.84 25.45
N THR A 99 -6.84 0.64 25.36
CA THR A 99 -7.10 -0.45 26.31
C THR A 99 -6.73 -0.05 27.74
N LYS A 100 -5.60 0.65 27.94
CA LYS A 100 -5.20 1.17 29.26
C LYS A 100 -6.20 2.19 29.79
N LEU A 101 -6.65 3.14 28.95
CA LEU A 101 -7.66 4.13 29.33
C LEU A 101 -8.99 3.45 29.68
N THR A 102 -9.46 2.52 28.86
CA THR A 102 -10.70 1.76 29.12
C THR A 102 -10.60 0.97 30.42
N ASN A 103 -9.48 0.27 30.66
CA ASN A 103 -9.28 -0.47 31.91
C ASN A 103 -9.23 0.45 33.13
N SER A 104 -8.60 1.62 33.02
CA SER A 104 -8.60 2.63 34.08
C SER A 104 -10.01 3.14 34.38
N ALA A 105 -10.79 3.45 33.33
CA ALA A 105 -12.17 3.90 33.49
C ALA A 105 -13.07 2.82 34.12
N ILE A 106 -12.90 1.54 33.72
CA ILE A 106 -13.62 0.41 34.34
C ILE A 106 -13.24 0.27 35.82
N MET A 107 -11.96 0.39 36.15
CA MET A 107 -11.48 0.32 37.53
C MET A 107 -12.05 1.45 38.39
N GLU A 108 -12.04 2.69 37.89
CA GLU A 108 -12.68 3.83 38.57
C GLU A 108 -14.17 3.58 38.79
N LEU A 109 -14.91 3.13 37.77
CA LEU A 109 -16.34 2.82 37.90
C LEU A 109 -16.61 1.73 38.95
N SER A 110 -15.76 0.69 39.01
CA SER A 110 -15.88 -0.40 39.98
C SER A 110 -15.64 0.05 41.42
N MET A 111 -14.87 1.13 41.62
CA MET A 111 -14.63 1.71 42.95
C MET A 111 -15.86 2.43 43.50
N TYR A 112 -16.75 2.92 42.62
CA TYR A 112 -18.03 3.53 43.00
C TYR A 112 -19.18 2.53 43.13
N VAL A 113 -19.05 1.31 42.56
CA VAL A 113 -19.99 0.21 42.77
C VAL A 113 -19.57 -0.61 43.99
N THR A 114 -19.78 -0.05 45.18
CA THR A 114 -19.83 -0.87 46.41
C THR A 114 -21.28 -1.26 46.63
N VAL A 115 -21.65 -2.50 46.31
CA VAL A 115 -22.94 -3.06 46.77
C VAL A 115 -22.77 -3.40 48.25
N PRO A 116 -23.56 -2.83 49.18
CA PRO A 116 -23.45 -3.20 50.58
C PRO A 116 -23.89 -4.66 50.75
N ALA A 117 -22.94 -5.54 51.05
CA ALA A 117 -23.23 -6.90 51.48
C ALA A 117 -23.58 -6.88 52.98
N ALA A 118 -24.80 -6.45 53.32
CA ALA A 118 -25.48 -6.81 54.58
C ALA A 118 -26.91 -6.24 54.60
N ASN A 119 -27.92 -7.11 54.56
CA ASN A 119 -28.85 -7.29 55.69
C ASN A 119 -29.92 -8.34 55.37
N THR A 120 -29.82 -9.49 56.06
CA THR A 120 -30.91 -10.42 56.30
C THR A 120 -31.93 -9.75 57.24
N GLY A 121 -32.85 -8.94 56.70
CA GLY A 121 -33.90 -8.32 57.50
C GLY A 121 -34.80 -7.42 56.66
N THR A 122 -36.08 -7.76 56.63
CA THR A 122 -37.20 -7.01 56.07
C THR A 122 -37.15 -5.49 56.36
N ALA A 123 -37.10 -4.66 55.30
CA ALA A 123 -37.80 -3.37 55.13
C ALA A 123 -37.11 -2.50 54.06
N ASP A 124 -37.92 -1.81 53.26
CA ASP A 124 -37.57 -0.77 52.29
C ASP A 124 -36.25 -0.02 52.54
N GLN A 125 -35.34 -0.05 51.57
CA GLN A 125 -34.38 1.04 51.38
C GLN A 125 -34.07 1.21 49.90
N ALA A 126 -34.55 2.32 49.35
CA ALA A 126 -34.29 2.75 47.99
C ALA A 126 -32.78 2.85 47.76
N ALA A 127 -32.29 2.11 46.75
CA ALA A 127 -30.95 2.26 46.25
C ALA A 127 -30.74 3.71 45.76
N THR A 128 -29.94 4.48 46.48
CA THR A 128 -29.46 5.77 45.99
C THR A 128 -28.32 5.50 45.02
N THR A 129 -28.68 5.27 43.76
CA THR A 129 -27.74 5.41 42.64
C THR A 129 -27.50 6.91 42.42
N THR A 130 -26.36 7.43 42.87
CA THR A 130 -25.82 8.67 42.32
C THR A 130 -25.37 8.38 40.90
N THR A 131 -26.11 8.88 39.92
CA THR A 131 -25.71 8.87 38.52
C THR A 131 -24.39 9.65 38.36
N PRO A 132 -23.38 9.11 37.64
CA PRO A 132 -22.20 9.90 37.31
C PRO A 132 -22.61 11.08 36.43
N ASN A 133 -22.21 12.28 36.81
CA ASN A 133 -22.30 13.46 35.95
C ASN A 133 -21.20 13.35 34.89
N ILE A 134 -21.53 12.77 33.74
CA ILE A 134 -20.66 12.80 32.56
C ILE A 134 -20.85 14.19 31.93
N SER A 135 -19.99 15.14 32.31
CA SER A 135 -19.91 16.42 31.62
C SER A 135 -19.28 16.18 30.23
N THR A 136 -20.11 16.08 29.20
CA THR A 136 -19.64 16.22 27.82
C THR A 136 -19.38 17.69 27.57
N ALA A 137 -18.12 18.12 27.61
CA ALA A 137 -17.70 19.38 27.02
C ALA A 137 -17.88 19.26 25.49
N ALA A 138 -19.06 19.63 25.00
CA ALA A 138 -19.29 19.85 23.59
C ALA A 138 -18.59 21.16 23.19
N THR A 139 -17.40 21.08 22.60
CA THR A 139 -16.88 22.20 21.82
C THR A 139 -17.69 22.26 20.53
N THR A 140 -18.58 23.24 20.45
CA THR A 140 -19.23 23.64 19.20
C THR A 140 -18.14 23.97 18.18
N PRO A 141 -18.13 23.37 16.98
CA PRO A 141 -17.35 23.91 15.88
C PRO A 141 -17.97 25.26 15.52
N THR A 142 -17.21 26.34 15.63
CA THR A 142 -17.57 27.60 14.99
C THR A 142 -17.45 27.40 13.49
N ASP A 143 -18.61 27.30 12.85
CA ASP A 143 -18.79 27.48 11.41
C ASP A 143 -18.45 28.94 11.08
N ASP A 144 -17.19 29.16 10.72
CA ASP A 144 -16.73 30.42 10.12
C ASP A 144 -16.77 30.23 8.59
N THR A 145 -17.97 30.35 8.04
CA THR A 145 -18.19 30.43 6.60
C THR A 145 -17.74 31.80 6.11
N ALA A 146 -16.44 31.95 5.87
CA ALA A 146 -15.88 33.01 5.04
C ALA A 146 -15.41 32.42 3.70
N ASP A 147 -16.38 32.04 2.86
CA ASP A 147 -16.15 31.88 1.43
C ASP A 147 -15.95 33.28 0.81
N THR A 148 -14.71 33.61 0.48
CA THR A 148 -14.39 34.71 -0.41
C THR A 148 -13.45 34.22 -1.50
N ASN A 149 -13.98 33.37 -2.38
CA ASN A 149 -13.44 33.26 -3.73
C ASN A 149 -14.40 33.90 -4.74
N THR A 150 -14.38 35.23 -4.79
CA THR A 150 -15.00 36.02 -5.86
C THR A 150 -14.17 35.85 -7.13
N THR A 151 -14.43 34.81 -7.91
CA THR A 151 -14.01 34.76 -9.33
C THR A 151 -14.85 35.75 -10.13
N ASP A 152 -14.31 36.95 -10.32
CA ASP A 152 -14.75 37.90 -11.33
C ASP A 152 -14.42 37.30 -12.72
N THR A 153 -15.46 36.81 -13.40
CA THR A 153 -15.45 36.62 -14.85
C THR A 153 -16.60 37.42 -15.42
N THR A 154 -16.36 38.72 -15.60
CA THR A 154 -17.21 39.61 -16.38
C THR A 154 -17.24 39.15 -17.84
N ASN A 155 -18.40 38.64 -18.25
CA ASN A 155 -18.76 38.48 -19.65
C ASN A 155 -19.43 39.78 -20.11
N GLY A 156 -18.70 40.64 -20.80
CA GLY A 156 -19.22 41.86 -21.43
C GLY A 156 -19.16 41.72 -22.95
N GLY A 157 -20.32 41.51 -23.58
CA GLY A 157 -20.46 41.57 -25.03
C GLY A 157 -20.56 43.00 -25.57
N ALA A 158 -20.39 43.09 -26.90
CA ALA A 158 -20.70 44.20 -27.80
C ALA A 158 -19.77 45.44 -27.78
N ASN A 159 -18.86 45.49 -28.76
CA ASN A 159 -19.03 46.36 -29.95
C ASN A 159 -18.24 45.80 -31.13
#